data_AF-A0A067ST82-F1
#
_entry.id   AF-A0A067ST82-F1
#
_cell.length_a   1.000
_cell.length_b   1.000
_cell.length_c   1.000
_cell.angle_alpha   90.00
_cell.angle_beta   90.00
_cell.angle_gamma   90.00
#
_symmetry.space_group_name_H-M   'P 1'
#
loop_
_entity.id
_entity.type
_entity.pdbx_description
1 polymer ?
#
loop_
_entity_poly.entity_id
_entity_poly.type
_entity_poly.pdbx_seq_one_letter_code
_entity_poly.pdbx_strand_id
1 'polypeptide(L)'
;MTWIKKTWTEFDMAWLQLRDAFMQRSYHRLTEQYDYEENTPVFDLTQGLMASVQSRDVDLIQHSLEAQYHCFTEISKRITSVMPAFVQGKDDSRLQSNAYLRDLMIFNRADCSVVLSDFINLNTYVESQDGVHTRIPWADEGVANLLHQENIFLFLRYLRRYRALGDLFSHMLELTTRLSTIVHVEKYEPYAIAPNSGWPICLAEYNTFPLYLGHKGDSDLLLFQWVSNFCTFFQGVARVQPPNFYGGILHAHPVLVDYIAAAARVDLHSAFQLNEGLGPAIQQKFLDIFLSITENLEQEMASPDFYEPSFSFYVTALYLRPMMRPFHHSLDRLISAMLAYKERTIDAGIINRDLEEIYGRDADGSYCDRFSPEWWDRVGLCSVIRNGSIRSISTKPNHVFSREAFCE
;
A
#
# COMPACT_ATOMS: atom_id res chain seq x y z
N MET A 1 -20.19 -28.55 9.02
CA MET A 1 -19.29 -29.48 9.77
C MET A 1 -18.04 -28.70 10.09
N THR A 2 -17.62 -28.66 11.34
CA THR A 2 -16.35 -28.04 11.78
C THR A 2 -15.33 -29.16 12.03
N TRP A 3 -14.13 -29.05 11.46
CA TRP A 3 -13.07 -30.04 11.62
C TRP A 3 -12.62 -30.19 13.09
N ILE A 4 -12.73 -31.41 13.63
CA ILE A 4 -12.37 -31.75 15.02
C ILE A 4 -11.14 -32.70 15.07
N LYS A 5 -10.61 -33.21 13.95
CA LYS A 5 -9.58 -34.27 13.93
C LYS A 5 -8.28 -33.89 13.20
N LYS A 6 -7.18 -34.51 13.65
CA LYS A 6 -5.83 -33.92 13.79
C LYS A 6 -4.73 -34.59 12.95
N THR A 7 -5.02 -35.30 11.85
CA THR A 7 -3.96 -36.06 11.12
C THR A 7 -3.60 -35.50 9.75
N TRP A 8 -2.30 -35.56 9.39
CA TRP A 8 -1.78 -35.13 8.07
C TRP A 8 -2.44 -35.88 6.90
N THR A 9 -2.81 -37.15 7.10
CA THR A 9 -3.50 -37.96 6.09
C THR A 9 -4.90 -37.45 5.78
N GLU A 10 -5.64 -36.99 6.78
CA GLU A 10 -6.97 -36.39 6.57
C GLU A 10 -6.86 -35.05 5.82
N PHE A 11 -5.83 -34.25 6.12
CA PHE A 11 -5.52 -33.04 5.35
C PHE A 11 -5.17 -33.37 3.90
N ASP A 12 -4.29 -34.35 3.67
CA ASP A 12 -3.86 -34.77 2.34
C ASP A 12 -5.02 -35.30 1.50
N MET A 13 -5.91 -36.10 2.09
CA MET A 13 -7.11 -36.59 1.40
C MET A 13 -8.09 -35.46 1.05
N ALA A 14 -8.32 -34.52 1.97
CA ALA A 14 -9.15 -33.35 1.70
C ALA A 14 -8.51 -32.44 0.64
N TRP A 15 -7.18 -32.31 0.64
CA TRP A 15 -6.41 -31.56 -0.34
C TRP A 15 -6.50 -32.20 -1.73
N LEU A 16 -6.36 -33.52 -1.83
CA LEU A 16 -6.54 -34.26 -3.08
C LEU A 16 -7.96 -34.11 -3.64
N GLN A 17 -8.99 -34.14 -2.78
CA GLN A 17 -10.38 -33.88 -3.17
C GLN A 17 -10.56 -32.45 -3.70
N LEU A 18 -9.95 -31.46 -3.03
CA LEU A 18 -9.97 -30.07 -3.49
C LEU A 18 -9.33 -29.94 -4.87
N ARG A 19 -8.15 -30.54 -5.08
CA ARG A 19 -7.40 -30.50 -6.32
C ARG A 19 -8.10 -31.21 -7.47
N ASP A 20 -8.69 -32.39 -7.22
CA ASP A 20 -9.47 -33.12 -8.23
C ASP A 20 -10.68 -32.29 -8.68
N ALA A 21 -11.43 -31.74 -7.73
CA ALA A 21 -12.55 -30.85 -8.04
C ALA A 21 -12.11 -29.54 -8.72
N PHE A 22 -10.93 -28.97 -8.38
CA PHE A 22 -10.36 -27.81 -9.08
C PHE A 22 -9.98 -28.15 -10.53
N MET A 23 -9.30 -29.28 -10.75
CA MET A 23 -8.89 -29.74 -12.08
C MET A 23 -10.09 -30.03 -12.99
N GLN A 24 -11.13 -30.67 -12.45
CA GLN A 24 -12.36 -30.97 -13.20
C GLN A 24 -13.13 -29.70 -13.58
N ARG A 25 -13.21 -28.70 -12.68
CA ARG A 25 -13.83 -27.40 -12.97
C ARG A 25 -13.04 -26.57 -13.98
N SER A 26 -11.71 -26.48 -13.82
CA SER A 26 -10.87 -25.58 -14.62
C SER A 26 -10.56 -26.10 -16.02
N TYR A 27 -10.55 -27.43 -16.21
CA TYR A 27 -10.12 -28.05 -17.46
C TYR A 27 -11.21 -28.91 -18.12
N HIS A 28 -12.46 -28.86 -17.64
CA HIS A 28 -13.63 -29.59 -18.15
C HIS A 28 -13.28 -31.00 -18.67
N ARG A 29 -13.14 -31.98 -17.77
CA ARG A 29 -13.06 -33.38 -18.23
C ARG A 29 -14.36 -33.75 -18.96
N LEU A 30 -14.19 -34.27 -20.18
CA LEU A 30 -15.20 -34.56 -21.20
C LEU A 30 -16.31 -35.56 -20.83
N THR A 31 -16.36 -36.10 -19.61
CA THR A 31 -17.22 -37.28 -19.37
C THR A 31 -18.37 -37.12 -18.42
N GLU A 32 -18.40 -36.25 -17.41
CA GLU A 32 -19.51 -36.31 -16.44
C GLU A 32 -19.87 -34.94 -15.83
N GLN A 33 -21.09 -34.48 -16.12
CA GLN A 33 -21.82 -33.51 -15.30
C GLN A 33 -22.18 -34.19 -13.98
N TYR A 34 -21.30 -34.14 -12.99
CA TYR A 34 -21.65 -34.50 -11.61
C TYR A 34 -21.86 -33.25 -10.75
N ASP A 35 -22.95 -33.29 -10.01
CA ASP A 35 -23.47 -32.29 -9.07
C ASP A 35 -22.64 -32.29 -7.76
N TYR A 36 -21.34 -31.99 -7.86
CA TYR A 36 -20.45 -31.83 -6.70
C TYR A 36 -20.46 -30.38 -6.20
N GLU A 37 -21.64 -29.88 -5.84
CA GLU A 37 -21.71 -28.60 -5.12
C GLU A 37 -21.43 -28.76 -3.62
N GLU A 38 -21.58 -29.95 -3.03
CA GLU A 38 -21.93 -29.95 -1.60
C GLU A 38 -20.81 -30.16 -0.56
N ASN A 39 -19.63 -30.72 -0.86
CA ASN A 39 -18.75 -31.18 0.23
C ASN A 39 -17.23 -31.09 0.01
N THR A 40 -16.70 -30.04 -0.62
CA THR A 40 -15.25 -29.82 -0.44
C THR A 40 -15.00 -29.01 0.82
N PRO A 41 -14.22 -29.52 1.79
CA PRO A 41 -14.05 -28.91 3.09
C PRO A 41 -12.99 -27.79 3.03
N VAL A 42 -13.20 -26.80 2.14
CA VAL A 42 -12.22 -25.73 1.85
C VAL A 42 -11.87 -24.91 3.09
N PHE A 43 -12.85 -24.68 3.97
CA PHE A 43 -12.67 -23.98 5.23
C PHE A 43 -11.93 -24.81 6.27
N ASP A 44 -12.22 -26.11 6.36
CA ASP A 44 -11.48 -27.02 7.24
C ASP A 44 -10.03 -27.16 6.77
N LEU A 45 -9.79 -27.21 5.45
CA LEU A 45 -8.45 -27.19 4.85
C LEU A 45 -7.71 -25.90 5.20
N THR A 46 -8.37 -24.74 5.13
CA THR A 46 -7.78 -23.47 5.55
C THR A 46 -7.39 -23.52 7.03
N GLN A 47 -8.30 -23.98 7.90
CA GLN A 47 -8.05 -24.07 9.33
C GLN A 47 -6.90 -25.03 9.64
N GLY A 48 -6.89 -26.21 9.03
CA GLY A 48 -5.82 -27.20 9.16
C GLY A 48 -4.47 -26.66 8.67
N LEU A 49 -4.46 -25.97 7.53
CA LEU A 49 -3.27 -25.34 6.98
C LEU A 49 -2.70 -24.28 7.94
N MET A 50 -3.55 -23.35 8.39
CA MET A 50 -3.15 -22.26 9.27
C MET A 50 -2.66 -22.78 10.64
N ALA A 51 -3.31 -23.81 11.20
CA ALA A 51 -2.89 -24.46 12.44
C ALA A 51 -1.59 -25.25 12.28
N SER A 52 -1.36 -25.87 11.11
CA SER A 52 -0.10 -26.57 10.80
C SER A 52 1.09 -25.62 10.80
N VAL A 53 0.89 -24.37 10.37
CA VAL A 53 1.90 -23.31 10.42
C VAL A 53 2.21 -22.93 11.88
N GLN A 54 1.19 -22.81 12.75
CA GLN A 54 1.39 -22.41 14.16
C GLN A 54 2.06 -23.49 15.02
N SER A 55 1.76 -24.76 14.77
CA SER A 55 2.16 -25.88 15.63
C SER A 55 3.63 -26.28 15.53
N ARG A 56 4.40 -25.68 14.60
CA ARG A 56 5.80 -26.03 14.35
C ARG A 56 6.73 -24.99 14.96
N ASP A 57 7.25 -25.30 16.15
CA ASP A 57 8.21 -24.46 16.88
C ASP A 57 9.68 -24.69 16.47
N VAL A 58 10.00 -25.74 15.71
CA VAL A 58 11.40 -26.11 15.44
C VAL A 58 11.49 -26.78 14.05
N ASP A 59 12.43 -26.32 13.23
CA ASP A 59 12.80 -26.85 11.90
C ASP A 59 11.79 -26.62 10.75
N LEU A 60 11.77 -25.38 10.25
CA LEU A 60 11.17 -25.04 8.97
C LEU A 60 11.97 -25.66 7.81
N ILE A 61 11.46 -26.76 7.26
CA ILE A 61 11.86 -27.21 5.93
C ILE A 61 11.21 -26.26 4.92
N GLN A 62 12.00 -25.47 4.21
CA GLN A 62 11.57 -24.48 3.20
C GLN A 62 10.49 -25.04 2.25
N HIS A 63 10.67 -26.26 1.76
CA HIS A 63 9.73 -26.96 0.87
C HIS A 63 8.33 -27.15 1.47
N SER A 64 8.21 -27.23 2.80
CA SER A 64 6.90 -27.34 3.45
C SER A 64 6.12 -26.03 3.39
N LEU A 65 6.79 -24.87 3.43
CA LEU A 65 6.11 -23.58 3.32
C LEU A 65 5.69 -23.28 1.88
N GLU A 66 6.51 -23.66 0.89
CA GLU A 66 6.14 -23.57 -0.52
C GLU A 66 4.90 -24.42 -0.82
N ALA A 67 4.86 -25.66 -0.32
CA ALA A 67 3.68 -26.52 -0.43
C ALA A 67 2.46 -25.88 0.22
N GLN A 68 2.59 -25.31 1.42
CA GLN A 68 1.50 -24.62 2.10
C GLN A 68 1.01 -23.38 1.34
N TYR A 69 1.92 -22.62 0.75
CA TYR A 69 1.59 -21.49 -0.10
C TYR A 69 0.80 -21.91 -1.35
N HIS A 70 1.24 -22.94 -2.06
CA HIS A 70 0.47 -23.50 -3.18
C HIS A 70 -0.89 -24.02 -2.70
N CYS A 71 -0.93 -24.65 -1.52
CA CYS A 71 -2.18 -25.12 -0.95
C CYS A 71 -3.18 -23.99 -0.74
N PHE A 72 -2.74 -22.95 -0.05
CA PHE A 72 -3.55 -21.77 0.19
C PHE A 72 -3.99 -21.08 -1.11
N THR A 73 -3.12 -21.08 -2.13
CA THR A 73 -3.42 -20.49 -3.43
C THR A 73 -4.62 -21.15 -4.10
N GLU A 74 -4.68 -22.49 -4.14
CA GLU A 74 -5.84 -23.18 -4.74
C GLU A 74 -7.11 -23.02 -3.91
N ILE A 75 -7.00 -23.05 -2.56
CA ILE A 75 -8.12 -22.78 -1.65
C ILE A 75 -8.69 -21.38 -1.94
N SER A 76 -7.83 -20.37 -1.95
CA SER A 76 -8.23 -18.99 -2.19
C SER A 76 -8.86 -18.83 -3.57
N LYS A 77 -8.26 -19.39 -4.63
CA LYS A 77 -8.86 -19.39 -5.98
C LYS A 77 -10.24 -20.01 -5.95
N ARG A 78 -10.40 -21.16 -5.31
CA ARG A 78 -11.70 -21.84 -5.26
C ARG A 78 -12.77 -21.03 -4.55
N ILE A 79 -12.42 -20.36 -3.45
CA ILE A 79 -13.35 -19.51 -2.68
C ILE A 79 -13.75 -18.29 -3.51
N THR A 80 -12.82 -17.68 -4.23
CA THR A 80 -13.10 -16.46 -5.00
C THR A 80 -13.66 -16.72 -6.39
N SER A 81 -13.41 -17.91 -6.96
CA SER A 81 -13.84 -18.33 -8.30
C SER A 81 -15.18 -19.08 -8.34
N VAL A 82 -15.91 -19.22 -7.22
CA VAL A 82 -17.18 -19.94 -7.20
C VAL A 82 -18.10 -19.37 -8.30
N MET A 83 -18.31 -20.17 -9.35
CA MET A 83 -19.23 -19.87 -10.45
C MET A 83 -20.65 -20.34 -10.12
N PRO A 84 -21.68 -19.65 -10.65
CA PRO A 84 -23.03 -19.68 -10.12
C PRO A 84 -23.82 -20.89 -10.63
N ALA A 85 -24.14 -21.84 -9.76
CA ALA A 85 -25.33 -22.65 -9.96
C ALA A 85 -26.55 -21.87 -9.41
N PHE A 86 -27.32 -21.31 -10.34
CA PHE A 86 -28.78 -21.12 -10.24
C PHE A 86 -29.45 -20.21 -9.19
N VAL A 87 -28.77 -19.48 -8.31
CA VAL A 87 -29.48 -18.62 -7.33
C VAL A 87 -29.35 -17.12 -7.64
N GLN A 88 -30.48 -16.41 -7.72
CA GLN A 88 -30.57 -14.95 -7.75
C GLN A 88 -30.10 -14.40 -6.38
N GLY A 89 -29.02 -13.61 -6.34
CA GLY A 89 -28.34 -13.16 -5.11
C GLY A 89 -26.82 -13.45 -5.09
N LYS A 90 -26.14 -13.29 -6.23
CA LYS A 90 -24.95 -14.06 -6.66
C LYS A 90 -23.61 -13.57 -6.12
N ASP A 91 -23.47 -12.28 -5.80
CA ASP A 91 -22.20 -11.68 -5.38
C ASP A 91 -22.03 -11.63 -3.85
N ASP A 92 -23.14 -11.63 -3.11
CA ASP A 92 -23.14 -11.72 -1.65
C ASP A 92 -22.52 -13.02 -1.14
N SER A 93 -22.77 -14.15 -1.82
CA SER A 93 -22.23 -15.45 -1.40
C SER A 93 -20.70 -15.54 -1.54
N ARG A 94 -20.13 -14.88 -2.55
CA ARG A 94 -18.67 -14.78 -2.74
C ARG A 94 -18.04 -13.89 -1.68
N LEU A 95 -18.60 -12.71 -1.46
CA LEU A 95 -18.13 -11.79 -0.42
C LEU A 95 -18.26 -12.43 0.97
N GLN A 96 -19.36 -13.15 1.23
CA GLN A 96 -19.58 -13.89 2.47
C GLN A 96 -18.58 -15.05 2.65
N SER A 97 -18.33 -15.83 1.60
CA SER A 97 -17.35 -16.93 1.65
C SER A 97 -15.93 -16.39 1.88
N ASN A 98 -15.61 -15.25 1.28
CA ASN A 98 -14.34 -14.58 1.49
C ASN A 98 -14.22 -13.96 2.89
N ALA A 99 -15.31 -13.37 3.42
CA ALA A 99 -15.36 -12.88 4.80
C ALA A 99 -15.13 -14.03 5.79
N TYR A 100 -15.77 -15.18 5.58
CA TYR A 100 -15.57 -16.36 6.43
C TYR A 100 -14.13 -16.91 6.33
N LEU A 101 -13.51 -16.89 5.14
CA LEU A 101 -12.08 -17.21 5.00
C LEU A 101 -11.22 -16.29 5.88
N ARG A 102 -11.50 -14.99 5.90
CA ARG A 102 -10.78 -14.03 6.75
C ARG A 102 -11.02 -14.28 8.23
N ASP A 103 -12.24 -14.61 8.64
CA ASP A 103 -12.54 -14.96 10.04
C ASP A 103 -11.67 -16.15 10.49
N LEU A 104 -11.48 -17.15 9.63
CA LEU A 104 -10.58 -18.27 9.90
C LEU A 104 -9.12 -17.83 9.99
N MET A 105 -8.69 -16.90 9.14
CA MET A 105 -7.33 -16.34 9.19
C MET A 105 -7.10 -15.57 10.50
N ILE A 106 -8.05 -14.72 10.92
CA ILE A 106 -8.04 -13.95 12.17
C ILE A 106 -8.03 -14.89 13.38
N PHE A 107 -8.88 -15.93 13.37
CA PHE A 107 -8.89 -16.96 14.42
C PHE A 107 -7.50 -17.60 14.58
N ASN A 108 -6.78 -17.77 13.47
CA ASN A 108 -5.40 -18.25 13.44
C ASN A 108 -4.36 -17.12 13.56
N ARG A 109 -4.71 -15.99 14.20
CA ARG A 109 -3.81 -14.86 14.51
C ARG A 109 -3.14 -14.22 13.29
N ALA A 110 -3.73 -14.36 12.10
CA ALA A 110 -3.34 -13.50 10.99
C ALA A 110 -3.88 -12.08 11.23
N ASP A 111 -3.08 -11.08 10.88
CA ASP A 111 -3.50 -9.69 10.92
C ASP A 111 -4.31 -9.36 9.66
N CYS A 112 -5.64 -9.41 9.80
CA CYS A 112 -6.60 -9.01 8.78
C CYS A 112 -7.44 -7.81 9.25
N SER A 113 -6.88 -6.98 10.15
CA SER A 113 -7.60 -5.90 10.83
C SER A 113 -8.12 -4.80 9.89
N VAL A 114 -7.41 -4.55 8.79
CA VAL A 114 -7.79 -3.56 7.79
C VAL A 114 -7.45 -4.04 6.39
N VAL A 115 -8.44 -4.49 5.64
CA VAL A 115 -8.27 -5.10 4.32
C VAL A 115 -8.76 -4.17 3.22
N LEU A 116 -8.24 -4.36 2.00
CA LEU A 116 -8.53 -3.52 0.86
C LEU A 116 -10.01 -3.60 0.46
N SER A 117 -10.65 -4.76 0.55
CA SER A 117 -12.08 -4.88 0.23
C SER A 117 -13.00 -4.10 1.17
N ASP A 118 -12.54 -3.77 2.37
CA ASP A 118 -13.33 -3.01 3.34
C ASP A 118 -13.19 -1.50 3.07
N PHE A 119 -12.11 -1.14 2.41
CA PHE A 119 -11.80 0.21 1.95
C PHE A 119 -12.49 0.52 0.61
N ILE A 120 -12.54 -0.45 -0.31
CA ILE A 120 -13.20 -0.35 -1.61
C ILE A 120 -14.63 -0.86 -1.54
N ASN A 121 -15.61 -0.08 -2.02
CA ASN A 121 -16.96 -0.60 -2.21
C ASN A 121 -16.99 -1.60 -3.38
N LEU A 122 -16.88 -2.89 -3.08
CA LEU A 122 -16.98 -3.94 -4.10
C LEU A 122 -18.42 -4.13 -4.60
N ASN A 123 -19.44 -3.64 -3.87
CA ASN A 123 -20.85 -3.78 -4.24
C ASN A 123 -21.25 -2.81 -5.36
N THR A 124 -20.65 -1.62 -5.45
CA THR A 124 -20.93 -0.65 -6.55
C THR A 124 -20.47 -1.17 -7.90
N TYR A 125 -19.56 -2.15 -7.92
CA TYR A 125 -19.11 -2.83 -9.14
C TYR A 125 -20.15 -3.80 -9.71
N VAL A 126 -21.14 -4.19 -8.91
CA VAL A 126 -22.19 -5.16 -9.27
C VAL A 126 -23.34 -4.48 -10.03
N GLU A 127 -23.55 -3.17 -9.83
CA GLU A 127 -24.69 -2.44 -10.38
C GLU A 127 -24.44 -1.80 -11.76
N SER A 128 -23.19 -1.71 -12.23
CA SER A 128 -22.86 -1.04 -13.52
C SER A 128 -23.10 -1.89 -14.78
N GLN A 129 -23.93 -2.94 -14.73
CA GLN A 129 -24.25 -3.78 -15.88
C GLN A 129 -25.29 -3.16 -16.85
N ASP A 130 -25.78 -1.96 -16.57
CA ASP A 130 -26.67 -1.22 -17.47
C ASP A 130 -25.91 -0.65 -18.68
N GLY A 131 -25.68 -1.52 -19.66
CA GLY A 131 -26.04 -1.27 -21.06
C GLY A 131 -25.15 -0.39 -21.94
N VAL A 132 -24.12 0.31 -21.46
CA VAL A 132 -23.25 1.11 -22.35
C VAL A 132 -21.77 0.73 -22.22
N HIS A 133 -21.26 0.17 -23.33
CA HIS A 133 -19.92 -0.32 -23.54
C HIS A 133 -18.81 0.64 -23.08
N THR A 134 -18.16 0.29 -21.98
CA THR A 134 -16.69 0.31 -21.88
C THR A 134 -16.24 -1.01 -21.25
N ARG A 135 -16.20 -2.06 -22.09
CA ARG A 135 -15.50 -3.31 -21.76
C ARG A 135 -14.01 -2.99 -21.62
N ILE A 136 -13.59 -2.68 -20.41
CA ILE A 136 -12.17 -2.74 -20.05
C ILE A 136 -11.83 -4.24 -20.01
N PRO A 137 -10.84 -4.74 -20.78
CA PRO A 137 -10.61 -6.18 -20.96
C PRO A 137 -10.26 -6.96 -19.68
N TRP A 138 -10.13 -6.27 -18.54
CA TRP A 138 -9.68 -6.79 -17.25
C TRP A 138 -10.86 -6.89 -16.26
N ALA A 139 -12.07 -6.46 -16.67
CA ALA A 139 -13.24 -6.33 -15.80
C ALA A 139 -13.94 -7.68 -15.50
N ASP A 140 -13.81 -8.68 -16.38
CA ASP A 140 -14.43 -10.01 -16.16
C ASP A 140 -13.66 -10.86 -15.13
N GLU A 141 -12.41 -10.50 -14.79
CA GLU A 141 -11.63 -11.08 -13.67
C GLU A 141 -11.74 -10.26 -12.36
N GLY A 142 -12.47 -9.14 -12.38
CA GLY A 142 -12.20 -7.93 -11.56
C GLY A 142 -12.31 -8.04 -10.03
N VAL A 143 -13.29 -8.77 -9.48
CA VAL A 143 -13.45 -8.89 -8.01
C VAL A 143 -12.87 -10.19 -7.47
N ALA A 144 -13.04 -11.30 -8.19
CA ALA A 144 -12.52 -12.60 -7.76
C ALA A 144 -10.98 -12.61 -7.69
N ASN A 145 -10.32 -12.02 -8.68
CA ASN A 145 -8.86 -11.92 -8.72
C ASN A 145 -8.35 -10.96 -7.64
N LEU A 146 -9.05 -9.85 -7.40
CA LEU A 146 -8.72 -8.90 -6.33
C LEU A 146 -8.76 -9.57 -4.95
N LEU A 147 -9.89 -10.23 -4.63
CA LEU A 147 -10.04 -10.97 -3.37
C LEU A 147 -8.99 -12.10 -3.26
N HIS A 148 -8.69 -12.77 -4.37
CA HIS A 148 -7.66 -13.81 -4.39
C HIS A 148 -6.29 -13.24 -4.01
N GLN A 149 -5.85 -12.19 -4.71
CA GLN A 149 -4.56 -11.54 -4.48
C GLN A 149 -4.44 -10.99 -3.06
N GLU A 150 -5.50 -10.39 -2.55
CA GLU A 150 -5.55 -9.90 -1.17
C GLU A 150 -5.41 -11.05 -0.15
N ASN A 151 -6.12 -12.17 -0.35
CA ASN A 151 -5.97 -13.35 0.51
C ASN A 151 -4.53 -13.89 0.48
N ILE A 152 -3.92 -13.99 -0.71
CA ILE A 152 -2.53 -14.43 -0.85
C ILE A 152 -1.59 -13.48 -0.10
N PHE A 153 -1.79 -12.16 -0.26
CA PHE A 153 -1.03 -11.16 0.46
C PHE A 153 -1.14 -11.35 1.99
N LEU A 154 -2.36 -11.50 2.52
CA LEU A 154 -2.59 -11.70 3.96
C LEU A 154 -1.93 -12.99 4.48
N PHE A 155 -1.97 -14.05 3.68
CA PHE A 155 -1.32 -15.31 4.03
C PHE A 155 0.21 -15.20 4.03
N LEU A 156 0.80 -14.54 3.04
CA LEU A 156 2.24 -14.26 3.01
C LEU A 156 2.69 -13.38 4.17
N ARG A 157 1.90 -12.35 4.51
CA ARG A 157 2.13 -11.50 5.68
C ARG A 157 2.12 -12.32 6.98
N TYR A 158 1.18 -13.26 7.10
CA TYR A 158 1.14 -14.19 8.23
C TYR A 158 2.36 -15.11 8.29
N LEU A 159 2.91 -15.51 7.13
CA LEU A 159 4.14 -16.31 7.04
C LEU A 159 5.42 -15.49 7.30
N ARG A 160 5.39 -14.16 7.25
CA ARG A 160 6.57 -13.29 7.41
C ARG A 160 7.39 -13.52 8.68
N ARG A 161 6.75 -13.98 9.77
CA ARG A 161 7.46 -14.34 11.01
C ARG A 161 8.51 -15.45 10.80
N TYR A 162 8.39 -16.21 9.72
CA TYR A 162 9.31 -17.25 9.30
C TYR A 162 10.24 -16.70 8.23
N ARG A 163 11.39 -16.16 8.66
CA ARG A 163 12.38 -15.41 7.83
C ARG A 163 13.04 -16.20 6.68
N ALA A 164 12.66 -17.46 6.45
CA ALA A 164 13.37 -18.41 5.59
C ALA A 164 13.03 -18.34 4.09
N LEU A 165 12.29 -17.34 3.62
CA LEU A 165 11.71 -17.35 2.26
C LEU A 165 11.89 -16.04 1.49
N GLY A 166 13.10 -15.79 0.99
CA GLY A 166 13.45 -14.64 0.14
C GLY A 166 12.47 -14.43 -1.04
N ASP A 167 12.13 -15.50 -1.75
CA ASP A 167 11.28 -15.41 -2.96
C ASP A 167 9.83 -15.06 -2.63
N LEU A 168 9.29 -15.54 -1.51
CA LEU A 168 7.94 -15.16 -1.07
C LEU A 168 7.88 -13.69 -0.63
N PHE A 169 8.99 -13.10 -0.18
CA PHE A 169 9.06 -11.66 0.08
C PHE A 169 8.94 -10.84 -1.22
N SER A 170 9.67 -11.23 -2.26
CA SER A 170 9.55 -10.59 -3.59
C SER A 170 8.14 -10.71 -4.15
N HIS A 171 7.49 -11.88 -3.97
CA HIS A 171 6.10 -12.05 -4.38
C HIS A 171 5.12 -11.20 -3.56
N MET A 172 5.32 -11.07 -2.25
CA MET A 172 4.48 -10.21 -1.42
C MET A 172 4.61 -8.73 -1.80
N LEU A 173 5.81 -8.27 -2.15
CA LEU A 173 6.03 -6.93 -2.71
C LEU A 173 5.31 -6.76 -4.04
N GLU A 174 5.43 -7.73 -4.95
CA GLU A 174 4.73 -7.73 -6.23
C GLU A 174 3.20 -7.63 -6.04
N LEU A 175 2.62 -8.46 -5.16
CA LEU A 175 1.20 -8.39 -4.82
C LEU A 175 0.82 -7.05 -4.21
N THR A 176 1.64 -6.52 -3.30
CA THR A 176 1.44 -5.20 -2.70
C THR A 176 1.36 -4.12 -3.78
N THR A 177 2.28 -4.17 -4.73
CA THR A 177 2.31 -3.21 -5.83
C THR A 177 1.11 -3.36 -6.75
N ARG A 178 0.71 -4.59 -7.10
CA ARG A 178 -0.47 -4.83 -7.93
C ARG A 178 -1.76 -4.37 -7.26
N LEU A 179 -1.95 -4.71 -5.98
CA LEU A 179 -3.10 -4.25 -5.18
C LEU A 179 -3.12 -2.72 -5.05
N SER A 180 -1.95 -2.10 -4.84
CA SER A 180 -1.82 -0.64 -4.80
C SER A 180 -2.20 0.02 -6.13
N THR A 181 -1.86 -0.59 -7.28
CA THR A 181 -2.31 -0.09 -8.58
C THR A 181 -3.83 -0.06 -8.65
N ILE A 182 -4.51 -1.12 -8.19
CA ILE A 182 -5.97 -1.19 -8.19
C ILE A 182 -6.58 -0.07 -7.34
N VAL A 183 -5.99 0.23 -6.17
CA VAL A 183 -6.45 1.33 -5.31
C VAL A 183 -6.38 2.68 -6.02
N HIS A 184 -5.27 2.95 -6.72
CA HIS A 184 -5.03 4.24 -7.36
C HIS A 184 -5.75 4.43 -8.71
N VAL A 185 -6.27 3.36 -9.32
CA VAL A 185 -7.02 3.47 -10.57
C VAL A 185 -8.36 4.18 -10.31
N GLU A 186 -8.59 5.27 -11.04
CA GLU A 186 -9.74 6.21 -10.94
C GLU A 186 -11.12 5.59 -11.11
N LYS A 187 -11.21 4.31 -11.50
CA LYS A 187 -12.48 3.60 -11.71
C LYS A 187 -13.35 3.50 -10.46
N TYR A 188 -12.81 3.80 -9.29
CA TYR A 188 -13.39 3.44 -8.01
C TYR A 188 -13.65 4.64 -7.07
N GLU A 189 -13.85 5.84 -7.61
CA GLU A 189 -14.41 6.95 -6.81
C GLU A 189 -15.80 6.56 -6.24
N PRO A 190 -16.15 6.91 -4.98
CA PRO A 190 -15.36 7.50 -3.91
C PRO A 190 -15.10 6.49 -2.77
N TYR A 191 -13.84 6.10 -2.59
CA TYR A 191 -13.37 5.50 -1.35
C TYR A 191 -13.53 6.54 -0.23
N ALA A 192 -14.07 6.28 0.96
CA ALA A 192 -14.39 5.06 1.67
C ALA A 192 -15.88 4.98 2.03
N ILE A 193 -16.41 3.77 2.18
CA ILE A 193 -17.81 3.51 2.56
C ILE A 193 -18.14 4.11 3.94
N ALA A 194 -17.14 4.25 4.81
CA ALA A 194 -17.31 4.74 6.15
C ALA A 194 -16.21 5.75 6.51
N PRO A 195 -16.53 6.85 7.21
CA PRO A 195 -15.55 7.80 7.75
C PRO A 195 -14.55 7.18 8.74
N ASN A 196 -14.67 5.88 9.04
CA ASN A 196 -13.80 5.09 9.93
C ASN A 196 -13.14 3.88 9.23
N SER A 197 -13.16 3.77 7.90
CA SER A 197 -12.41 2.68 7.24
C SER A 197 -10.92 2.87 7.52
N GLY A 198 -10.26 1.85 8.05
CA GLY A 198 -8.82 1.94 8.28
C GLY A 198 -8.03 2.00 6.97
N TRP A 199 -6.75 2.38 7.08
CA TRP A 199 -5.79 2.32 5.98
C TRP A 199 -5.48 0.88 5.53
N PRO A 200 -5.69 0.51 4.25
CA PRO A 200 -5.45 -0.84 3.76
C PRO A 200 -4.05 -1.34 4.11
N ILE A 201 -3.99 -2.51 4.75
CA ILE A 201 -2.74 -3.05 5.28
C ILE A 201 -1.70 -3.37 4.18
N CYS A 202 -2.16 -3.65 2.96
CA CYS A 202 -1.27 -3.79 1.80
C CYS A 202 -0.52 -2.49 1.49
N LEU A 203 -1.15 -1.32 1.63
CA LEU A 203 -0.50 -0.03 1.42
C LEU A 203 0.45 0.33 2.57
N ALA A 204 0.12 -0.06 3.80
CA ALA A 204 1.03 0.10 4.94
C ALA A 204 2.31 -0.74 4.80
N GLU A 205 2.28 -1.78 3.98
CA GLU A 205 3.38 -2.73 3.91
C GLU A 205 4.65 -2.11 3.33
N TYR A 206 4.55 -1.07 2.49
CA TYR A 206 5.69 -0.28 2.03
C TYR A 206 6.52 0.32 3.18
N ASN A 207 5.92 0.62 4.33
CA ASN A 207 6.64 1.15 5.49
C ASN A 207 7.66 0.17 6.07
N THR A 208 7.34 -1.11 5.92
CA THR A 208 8.12 -2.22 6.47
C THR A 208 9.22 -2.69 5.52
N PHE A 209 9.14 -2.29 4.25
CA PHE A 209 10.11 -2.59 3.22
C PHE A 209 10.90 -1.32 2.91
N PRO A 210 12.06 -1.11 3.54
CA PRO A 210 12.99 -0.11 3.04
C PRO A 210 13.37 -0.56 1.62
N LEU A 211 12.83 0.14 0.62
CA LEU A 211 13.18 -0.04 -0.77
C LEU A 211 14.63 0.43 -0.96
N TYR A 212 15.60 -0.41 -0.57
CA TYR A 212 16.97 -0.34 -1.06
C TYR A 212 17.01 -0.84 -2.53
N LEU A 213 16.04 -0.39 -3.32
CA LEU A 213 15.93 -0.63 -4.75
C LEU A 213 17.02 0.20 -5.43
N GLY A 214 17.89 -0.47 -6.19
CA GLY A 214 19.02 0.18 -6.86
C GLY A 214 20.35 -0.57 -6.79
N HIS A 215 20.43 -1.71 -6.10
CA HIS A 215 21.67 -2.48 -6.01
C HIS A 215 21.75 -3.75 -6.88
N LYS A 216 20.67 -4.18 -7.54
CA LYS A 216 20.68 -5.28 -8.53
C LYS A 216 19.52 -5.17 -9.53
N GLY A 217 19.80 -5.46 -10.81
CA GLY A 217 18.85 -5.32 -11.94
C GLY A 217 17.58 -6.19 -11.89
N ASP A 218 17.47 -7.14 -10.95
CA ASP A 218 16.26 -7.97 -10.81
C ASP A 218 15.05 -7.22 -10.23
N SER A 219 15.23 -5.99 -9.74
CA SER A 219 14.17 -5.22 -9.09
C SER A 219 13.65 -4.04 -9.92
N ASP A 220 14.12 -3.84 -11.15
CA ASP A 220 13.75 -2.69 -11.99
C ASP A 220 12.26 -2.70 -12.34
N LEU A 221 11.66 -3.88 -12.58
CA LEU A 221 10.24 -4.00 -12.85
C LEU A 221 9.38 -3.59 -11.64
N LEU A 222 9.80 -4.01 -10.43
CA LEU A 222 9.13 -3.62 -9.19
C LEU A 222 9.27 -2.12 -8.94
N LEU A 223 10.46 -1.56 -9.15
CA LEU A 223 10.70 -0.11 -9.03
C LEU A 223 9.86 0.67 -10.05
N PHE A 224 9.77 0.18 -11.29
CA PHE A 224 8.95 0.79 -12.34
C PHE A 224 7.47 0.80 -12.00
N GLN A 225 6.93 -0.32 -11.51
CA GLN A 225 5.53 -0.39 -11.10
C GLN A 225 5.28 0.47 -9.84
N TRP A 226 6.23 0.48 -8.91
CA TRP A 226 6.18 1.30 -7.71
C TRP A 226 6.13 2.80 -8.04
N VAL A 227 7.03 3.31 -8.90
CA VAL A 227 7.03 4.72 -9.31
C VAL A 227 5.78 5.05 -10.13
N SER A 228 5.25 4.09 -10.89
CA SER A 228 4.00 4.27 -11.64
C SER A 228 2.80 4.44 -10.70
N ASN A 229 2.67 3.60 -9.66
CA ASN A 229 1.63 3.77 -8.64
C ASN A 229 1.76 5.12 -7.92
N PHE A 230 2.99 5.52 -7.64
CA PHE A 230 3.26 6.79 -6.97
C PHE A 230 2.94 8.01 -7.85
N CYS A 231 3.14 7.88 -9.17
CA CYS A 231 2.69 8.88 -10.14
C CYS A 231 1.17 9.02 -10.13
N THR A 232 0.43 7.91 -10.21
CA THR A 232 -1.04 7.93 -10.13
C THR A 232 -1.53 8.48 -8.79
N PHE A 233 -0.87 8.16 -7.69
CA PHE A 233 -1.16 8.74 -6.38
C PHE A 233 -1.10 10.27 -6.40
N PHE A 234 -0.01 10.86 -6.92
CA PHE A 234 0.14 12.31 -6.99
C PHE A 234 -0.82 12.99 -7.97
N GLN A 235 -1.21 12.30 -9.05
CA GLN A 235 -2.29 12.74 -9.93
C GLN A 235 -3.64 12.80 -9.18
N GLY A 236 -3.91 11.82 -8.31
CA GLY A 236 -5.08 11.83 -7.43
C GLY A 236 -5.04 12.96 -6.41
N VAL A 237 -3.86 13.20 -5.80
CA VAL A 237 -3.65 14.30 -4.84
C VAL A 237 -3.98 15.66 -5.45
N ALA A 238 -3.57 15.92 -6.68
CA ALA A 238 -3.85 17.18 -7.38
C ALA A 238 -5.35 17.42 -7.64
N ARG A 239 -6.18 16.37 -7.63
CA ARG A 239 -7.63 16.45 -7.84
C ARG A 239 -8.42 16.69 -6.57
N VAL A 240 -7.83 16.46 -5.40
CA VAL A 240 -8.48 16.71 -4.11
C VAL A 240 -8.48 18.22 -3.86
N GLN A 241 -9.61 18.85 -4.14
CA GLN A 241 -9.83 20.29 -3.97
C GLN A 241 -10.65 20.57 -2.70
N PRO A 242 -10.42 21.71 -2.00
CA PRO A 242 -11.32 22.17 -0.95
C PRO A 242 -12.78 22.25 -1.44
N PRO A 243 -13.79 21.91 -0.61
CA PRO A 243 -13.71 21.47 0.79
C PRO A 243 -13.66 19.94 0.96
N ASN A 244 -13.27 19.17 -0.07
CA ASN A 244 -13.39 17.70 -0.09
C ASN A 244 -12.26 17.00 0.69
N PHE A 245 -12.01 17.41 1.93
CA PHE A 245 -11.01 16.82 2.84
C PHE A 245 -11.60 15.75 3.77
N TYR A 246 -12.68 15.10 3.36
CA TYR A 246 -13.27 14.04 4.18
C TYR A 246 -12.28 12.88 4.33
N GLY A 247 -12.02 12.44 5.55
CA GLY A 247 -11.15 11.28 5.87
C GLY A 247 -11.59 9.94 5.26
N GLY A 248 -12.65 9.93 4.45
CA GLY A 248 -13.01 8.81 3.59
C GLY A 248 -12.09 8.69 2.37
N ILE A 249 -11.57 9.78 1.80
CA ILE A 249 -10.73 9.70 0.59
C ILE A 249 -9.37 9.13 0.96
N LEU A 250 -8.86 8.18 0.16
CA LEU A 250 -7.52 7.59 0.32
C LEU A 250 -6.44 8.65 0.57
N HIS A 251 -6.49 9.71 -0.21
CA HIS A 251 -5.54 10.81 -0.14
C HIS A 251 -5.70 11.67 1.12
N ALA A 252 -6.85 11.63 1.80
CA ALA A 252 -7.10 12.41 3.01
C ALA A 252 -6.81 11.64 4.33
N HIS A 253 -6.38 10.38 4.25
CA HIS A 253 -6.28 9.50 5.41
C HIS A 253 -5.02 9.79 6.26
N PRO A 254 -5.06 9.86 7.61
CA PRO A 254 -3.91 10.23 8.45
C PRO A 254 -2.66 9.34 8.26
N VAL A 255 -2.86 8.03 8.10
CA VAL A 255 -1.78 7.03 7.86
C VAL A 255 -1.05 7.25 6.52
N LEU A 256 -1.57 8.12 5.64
CA LEU A 256 -0.91 8.50 4.40
C LEU A 256 0.51 9.00 4.63
N VAL A 257 0.78 9.67 5.76
CA VAL A 257 2.12 10.20 6.04
C VAL A 257 3.17 9.10 6.04
N ASP A 258 2.85 7.93 6.58
CA ASP A 258 3.79 6.81 6.59
C ASP A 258 4.02 6.29 5.17
N TYR A 259 2.95 6.14 4.38
CA TYR A 259 3.03 5.73 2.98
C TYR A 259 3.89 6.69 2.14
N ILE A 260 3.71 8.00 2.32
CA ILE A 260 4.55 9.03 1.68
C ILE A 260 6.00 8.92 2.16
N ALA A 261 6.22 8.72 3.46
CA ALA A 261 7.56 8.58 4.02
C ALA A 261 8.27 7.34 3.47
N ALA A 262 7.57 6.22 3.30
CA ALA A 262 8.10 5.04 2.64
C ALA A 262 8.48 5.32 1.19
N ALA A 263 7.63 6.07 0.48
CA ALA A 263 7.91 6.46 -0.90
C ALA A 263 9.12 7.38 -1.05
N ALA A 264 9.34 8.24 -0.06
CA ALA A 264 10.47 9.14 -0.01
C ALA A 264 11.81 8.44 0.33
N ARG A 265 11.81 7.16 0.70
CA ARG A 265 13.03 6.38 1.02
C ARG A 265 13.76 5.85 -0.21
N VAL A 266 13.21 5.99 -1.42
CA VAL A 266 13.91 5.58 -2.64
C VAL A 266 15.13 6.47 -2.85
N ASP A 267 16.31 5.86 -3.03
CA ASP A 267 17.53 6.60 -3.34
C ASP A 267 17.50 7.08 -4.78
N LEU A 268 17.22 8.38 -4.95
CA LEU A 268 17.22 9.02 -6.26
C LEU A 268 18.58 8.94 -6.96
N HIS A 269 19.71 8.92 -6.25
CA HIS A 269 21.02 8.80 -6.91
C HIS A 269 21.13 7.43 -7.58
N SER A 270 20.76 6.37 -6.87
CA SER A 270 20.73 5.01 -7.43
C SER A 270 19.75 4.91 -8.59
N ALA A 271 18.53 5.47 -8.45
CA ALA A 271 17.52 5.43 -9.52
C ALA A 271 17.95 6.19 -10.79
N PHE A 272 18.61 7.34 -10.64
CA PHE A 272 19.12 8.15 -11.76
C PHE A 272 20.47 7.65 -12.33
N GLN A 273 21.05 6.59 -11.76
CA GLN A 273 22.20 5.89 -12.34
C GLN A 273 21.79 4.69 -13.21
N LEU A 274 20.51 4.30 -13.22
CA LEU A 274 19.98 3.21 -14.03
C LEU A 274 19.93 3.60 -15.52
N ASN A 275 20.99 3.31 -16.27
CA ASN A 275 21.10 3.70 -17.69
C ASN A 275 20.69 2.60 -18.67
N GLU A 276 20.39 1.39 -18.19
CA GLU A 276 20.03 0.23 -19.01
C GLU A 276 18.61 -0.26 -18.68
N GLY A 277 18.03 -1.08 -19.56
CA GLY A 277 16.74 -1.72 -19.33
C GLY A 277 15.60 -0.72 -19.11
N LEU A 278 14.88 -0.87 -17.99
CA LEU A 278 13.78 0.02 -17.59
C LEU A 278 14.27 1.34 -16.96
N GLY A 279 15.58 1.48 -16.72
CA GLY A 279 16.18 2.64 -16.06
C GLY A 279 15.73 3.99 -16.62
N PRO A 280 15.85 4.24 -17.94
CA PRO A 280 15.40 5.50 -18.54
C PRO A 280 13.90 5.77 -18.33
N ALA A 281 13.06 4.74 -18.36
CA ALA A 281 11.61 4.88 -18.13
C ALA A 281 11.31 5.20 -16.65
N ILE A 282 12.04 4.60 -15.71
CA ILE A 282 11.94 4.89 -14.28
C ILE A 282 12.35 6.35 -14.00
N GLN A 283 13.48 6.79 -14.57
CA GLN A 283 13.96 8.17 -14.45
C GLN A 283 12.93 9.16 -15.00
N GLN A 284 12.39 8.90 -16.19
CA GLN A 284 11.35 9.73 -16.79
C GLN A 284 10.12 9.82 -15.89
N LYS A 285 9.68 8.71 -15.28
CA LYS A 285 8.54 8.73 -14.34
C LYS A 285 8.79 9.60 -13.11
N PHE A 286 9.99 9.58 -12.54
CA PHE A 286 10.32 10.51 -11.46
C PHE A 286 10.27 11.97 -11.92
N LEU A 287 10.84 12.27 -13.10
CA LEU A 287 10.79 13.60 -13.66
C LEU A 287 9.36 14.08 -13.96
N ASP A 288 8.50 13.19 -14.48
CA ASP A 288 7.09 13.48 -14.74
C ASP A 288 6.35 13.82 -13.44
N ILE A 289 6.62 13.09 -12.36
CA ILE A 289 6.06 13.37 -11.03
C ILE A 289 6.50 14.75 -10.55
N PHE A 290 7.81 15.03 -10.57
CA PHE A 290 8.34 16.30 -10.07
C PHE A 290 7.83 17.48 -10.89
N LEU A 291 7.76 17.33 -12.22
CA LEU A 291 7.24 18.33 -13.12
C LEU A 291 5.75 18.58 -12.86
N SER A 292 4.94 17.52 -12.79
CA SER A 292 3.49 17.63 -12.58
C SER A 292 3.17 18.30 -11.25
N ILE A 293 3.84 17.93 -10.15
CA ILE A 293 3.65 18.59 -8.86
C ILE A 293 4.04 20.07 -8.96
N THR A 294 5.19 20.36 -9.58
CA THR A 294 5.66 21.74 -9.73
C THR A 294 4.67 22.61 -10.48
N GLU A 295 4.18 22.14 -11.63
CA GLU A 295 3.22 22.87 -12.46
C GLU A 295 1.90 23.09 -11.74
N ASN A 296 1.41 22.10 -10.99
CA ASN A 296 0.20 22.24 -10.17
C ASN A 296 0.37 23.31 -9.08
N LEU A 297 1.49 23.30 -8.35
CA LEU A 297 1.78 24.30 -7.32
C LEU A 297 1.93 25.71 -7.90
N GLU A 298 2.61 25.83 -9.04
CA GLU A 298 2.76 27.10 -9.77
C GLU A 298 1.40 27.64 -10.26
N GLN A 299 0.54 26.76 -10.77
CA GLN A 299 -0.82 27.10 -11.20
C GLN A 299 -1.71 27.53 -10.03
N GLU A 300 -1.66 26.81 -8.91
CA GLU A 300 -2.37 27.19 -7.69
C GLU A 300 -1.96 28.59 -7.20
N MET A 301 -0.65 28.86 -7.13
CA MET A 301 -0.13 30.18 -6.73
C MET A 301 -0.47 31.32 -7.69
N ALA A 302 -0.77 31.01 -8.95
CA ALA A 302 -1.20 31.96 -9.96
C ALA A 302 -2.72 32.19 -9.96
N SER A 303 -3.49 31.36 -9.25
CA SER A 303 -4.94 31.47 -9.15
C SER A 303 -5.35 32.73 -8.37
N PRO A 304 -6.40 33.46 -8.81
CA PRO A 304 -6.92 34.60 -8.05
C PRO A 304 -7.50 34.19 -6.68
N ASP A 305 -7.90 32.93 -6.52
CA ASP A 305 -8.46 32.38 -5.28
C ASP A 305 -7.39 31.76 -4.35
N PHE A 306 -6.10 32.02 -4.64
CA PHE A 306 -5.00 31.55 -3.84
C PHE A 306 -4.96 32.27 -2.48
N TYR A 307 -5.33 31.56 -1.43
CA TYR A 307 -5.35 32.10 -0.07
C TYR A 307 -4.69 31.16 0.92
N GLU A 308 -5.11 29.89 0.94
CA GLU A 308 -4.68 28.91 1.93
C GLU A 308 -3.84 27.81 1.27
N PRO A 309 -2.81 27.27 1.96
CA PRO A 309 -2.03 26.18 1.41
C PRO A 309 -2.86 24.93 1.14
N SER A 310 -2.69 24.38 -0.06
CA SER A 310 -3.45 23.24 -0.56
C SER A 310 -3.00 21.91 0.03
N PHE A 311 -3.84 20.90 -0.12
CA PHE A 311 -3.50 19.52 0.21
C PHE A 311 -2.29 19.01 -0.58
N SER A 312 -2.17 19.38 -1.86
CA SER A 312 -1.01 19.06 -2.71
C SER A 312 0.29 19.62 -2.11
N PHE A 313 0.26 20.86 -1.57
CA PHE A 313 1.40 21.46 -0.89
C PHE A 313 1.84 20.65 0.35
N TYR A 314 0.91 20.29 1.24
CA TYR A 314 1.23 19.51 2.44
C TYR A 314 1.79 18.11 2.12
N VAL A 315 1.17 17.39 1.19
CA VAL A 315 1.66 16.06 0.75
C VAL A 315 3.06 16.17 0.14
N THR A 316 3.30 17.19 -0.68
CA THR A 316 4.62 17.42 -1.28
C THR A 316 5.67 17.75 -0.22
N ALA A 317 5.32 18.54 0.80
CA ALA A 317 6.23 18.83 1.92
C ALA A 317 6.61 17.55 2.69
N LEU A 318 5.64 16.67 2.95
CA LEU A 318 5.87 15.37 3.56
C LEU A 318 6.79 14.48 2.72
N TYR A 319 6.60 14.48 1.40
CA TYR A 319 7.41 13.70 0.46
C TYR A 319 8.86 14.20 0.36
N LEU A 320 9.05 15.51 0.28
CA LEU A 320 10.39 16.08 0.15
C LEU A 320 11.23 15.90 1.41
N ARG A 321 10.61 15.88 2.61
CA ARG A 321 11.33 15.89 3.89
C ARG A 321 12.37 14.76 4.02
N PRO A 322 12.06 13.48 3.74
CA PRO A 322 13.09 12.42 3.78
C PRO A 322 14.08 12.52 2.61
N MET A 323 13.65 13.04 1.45
CA MET A 323 14.49 13.19 0.26
C MET A 323 15.52 14.33 0.34
N MET A 324 15.44 15.20 1.35
CA MET A 324 16.41 16.28 1.52
C MET A 324 17.82 15.77 1.87
N ARG A 325 17.96 14.49 2.27
CA ARG A 325 19.26 13.86 2.57
C ARG A 325 19.23 12.36 2.18
N PRO A 326 19.90 11.94 1.09
CA PRO A 326 20.77 12.72 0.20
C PRO A 326 19.99 13.52 -0.87
N PHE A 327 20.34 14.81 -1.02
CA PHE A 327 19.74 15.70 -2.02
C PHE A 327 20.14 15.33 -3.45
N HIS A 328 19.17 15.29 -4.37
CA HIS A 328 19.39 15.08 -5.80
C HIS A 328 18.93 16.29 -6.64
N HIS A 329 19.72 16.71 -7.62
CA HIS A 329 19.49 17.93 -8.42
C HIS A 329 18.19 17.90 -9.24
N SER A 330 17.64 16.73 -9.56
CA SER A 330 16.33 16.62 -10.25
C SER A 330 15.16 17.21 -9.44
N LEU A 331 15.33 17.44 -8.14
CA LEU A 331 14.34 18.08 -7.28
C LEU A 331 14.41 19.61 -7.29
N ASP A 332 15.38 20.23 -7.97
CA ASP A 332 15.66 21.68 -7.87
C ASP A 332 14.44 22.56 -8.18
N ARG A 333 13.72 22.23 -9.26
CA ARG A 333 12.54 23.00 -9.68
C ARG A 333 11.40 22.85 -8.66
N LEU A 334 11.15 21.61 -8.23
CA LEU A 334 10.10 21.29 -7.25
C LEU A 334 10.38 21.97 -5.91
N ILE A 335 11.61 21.92 -5.41
CA ILE A 335 12.01 22.61 -4.18
C ILE A 335 11.85 24.12 -4.33
N SER A 336 12.23 24.69 -5.48
CA SER A 336 12.09 26.13 -5.72
C SER A 336 10.61 26.56 -5.70
N ALA A 337 9.71 25.79 -6.32
CA ALA A 337 8.27 26.04 -6.28
C ALA A 337 7.71 25.90 -4.85
N MET A 338 8.12 24.86 -4.11
CA MET A 338 7.72 24.66 -2.71
C MET A 338 8.16 25.81 -1.79
N LEU A 339 9.37 26.35 -1.99
CA LEU A 339 9.85 27.50 -1.22
C LEU A 339 9.04 28.77 -1.52
N ALA A 340 8.77 29.05 -2.79
CA ALA A 340 7.95 30.19 -3.19
C ALA A 340 6.52 30.07 -2.62
N TYR A 341 5.97 28.86 -2.61
CA TYR A 341 4.66 28.57 -2.04
C TYR A 341 4.64 28.78 -0.52
N LYS A 342 5.67 28.28 0.19
CA LYS A 342 5.86 28.46 1.63
C LYS A 342 5.97 29.94 2.02
N GLU A 343 6.74 30.72 1.26
CA GLU A 343 6.94 32.17 1.49
C GLU A 343 5.60 32.93 1.43
N ARG A 344 4.73 32.55 0.48
CA ARG A 344 3.42 33.19 0.30
C ARG A 344 2.36 32.75 1.31
N THR A 345 2.57 31.64 2.03
CA THR A 345 1.57 31.03 2.91
C THR A 345 2.07 30.91 4.35
N ILE A 346 2.83 29.85 4.65
CA ILE A 346 3.30 29.50 5.99
C ILE A 346 4.10 30.66 6.62
N ASP A 347 5.01 31.29 5.87
CA ASP A 347 5.83 32.39 6.39
C ASP A 347 5.03 33.68 6.61
N ALA A 348 3.89 33.82 5.92
CA ALA A 348 2.91 34.87 6.15
C ALA A 348 1.94 34.55 7.31
N GLY A 349 2.10 33.40 7.97
CA GLY A 349 1.22 32.92 9.03
C GLY A 349 -0.11 32.34 8.53
N ILE A 350 -0.22 32.05 7.23
CA ILE A 350 -1.40 31.45 6.61
C ILE A 350 -1.20 29.94 6.51
N ILE A 351 -1.97 29.19 7.30
CA ILE A 351 -1.88 27.74 7.42
C ILE A 351 -3.24 27.10 7.15
N ASN A 352 -3.23 25.84 6.72
CA ASN A 352 -4.43 25.02 6.71
C ASN A 352 -4.53 24.21 8.00
N ARG A 353 -5.39 24.67 8.91
CA ARG A 353 -5.52 24.08 10.25
C ARG A 353 -6.04 22.65 10.20
N ASP A 354 -6.98 22.36 9.31
CA ASP A 354 -7.57 21.03 9.19
C ASP A 354 -6.51 20.03 8.70
N LEU A 355 -5.72 20.41 7.69
CA LEU A 355 -4.64 19.57 7.18
C LEU A 355 -3.51 19.39 8.21
N GLU A 356 -3.13 20.44 8.93
CA GLU A 356 -2.13 20.32 10.00
C GLU A 356 -2.64 19.51 11.19
N GLU A 357 -3.93 19.55 11.50
CA GLU A 357 -4.52 18.70 12.54
C GLU A 357 -4.53 17.22 12.12
N ILE A 358 -4.94 16.94 10.87
CA ILE A 358 -5.01 15.58 10.32
C ILE A 358 -3.61 14.98 10.20
N TYR A 359 -2.67 15.72 9.61
CA TYR A 359 -1.34 15.21 9.28
C TYR A 359 -0.28 15.52 10.31
N GLY A 360 -0.47 16.51 11.18
CA GLY A 360 0.50 16.88 12.23
C GLY A 360 0.53 15.89 13.40
N ARG A 361 -0.49 15.04 13.53
CA ARG A 361 -0.56 13.97 14.53
C ARG A 361 0.11 12.70 14.02
N ASP A 362 0.67 11.92 14.94
CA ASP A 362 1.09 10.55 14.67
C ASP A 362 -0.12 9.59 14.71
N ALA A 363 0.06 8.35 14.26
CA ALA A 363 -1.01 7.36 14.13
C ALA A 363 -1.71 7.02 15.46
N ASP A 364 -1.05 7.27 16.60
CA ASP A 364 -1.59 7.11 17.96
C ASP A 364 -2.31 8.38 18.47
N GLY A 365 -2.40 9.43 17.64
CA GLY A 365 -2.98 10.71 17.99
C GLY A 365 -2.07 11.60 18.83
N SER A 366 -0.82 11.19 19.09
CA SER A 366 0.15 12.04 19.78
C SER A 366 0.61 13.19 18.88
N TYR A 367 0.84 14.36 19.48
CA TYR A 367 1.39 15.51 18.75
C TYR A 367 2.86 15.23 18.44
N CYS A 368 3.15 15.07 17.16
CA CYS A 368 4.51 15.09 16.64
C CYS A 368 4.92 16.56 16.41
N ASP A 369 6.21 16.89 16.47
CA ASP A 369 6.74 18.23 16.09
C ASP A 369 6.58 18.52 14.57
N ARG A 370 5.63 17.89 13.89
CA ARG A 370 5.37 17.99 12.47
C ARG A 370 4.64 19.30 12.17
N PHE A 371 5.09 20.01 11.12
CA PHE A 371 4.64 21.37 10.78
C PHE A 371 4.89 22.43 11.87
N SER A 372 5.72 22.12 12.89
CA SER A 372 6.29 23.15 13.76
C SER A 372 7.13 24.15 12.96
N PRO A 373 7.39 25.36 13.46
CA PRO A 373 8.32 26.29 12.83
C PRO A 373 9.68 25.64 12.52
N GLU A 374 10.23 24.86 13.45
CA GLU A 374 11.49 24.12 13.27
C GLU A 374 11.39 23.05 12.17
N TRP A 375 10.20 22.49 11.94
CA TRP A 375 9.95 21.56 10.86
C TRP A 375 9.99 22.25 9.50
N TRP A 376 9.29 23.38 9.37
CA TRP A 376 9.22 24.18 8.15
C TRP A 376 10.57 24.81 7.80
N ASP A 377 11.35 25.22 8.80
CA ASP A 377 12.70 25.75 8.59
C ASP A 377 13.63 24.73 7.93
N ARG A 378 13.44 23.43 8.19
CA ARG A 378 14.23 22.37 7.54
C ARG A 378 13.92 22.25 6.05
N VAL A 379 12.68 22.54 5.65
CA VAL A 379 12.32 22.66 4.23
C VAL A 379 13.04 23.87 3.59
N GLY A 380 13.20 24.96 4.34
CA GLY A 380 13.94 26.18 3.94
C GLY A 380 15.46 26.03 3.86
N LEU A 381 16.06 25.23 4.75
CA LEU A 381 17.52 25.06 4.93
C LEU A 381 18.24 24.48 3.69
N CYS A 382 17.54 23.89 2.74
CA CYS A 382 18.13 23.40 1.49
C CYS A 382 18.55 24.53 0.52
N SER A 383 17.94 25.71 0.60
CA SER A 383 18.38 26.88 -0.18
C SER A 383 19.77 27.39 0.25
N VAL A 384 20.16 27.15 1.50
CA VAL A 384 21.45 27.56 2.06
C VAL A 384 22.59 26.64 1.60
N ILE A 385 22.32 25.33 1.46
CA ILE A 385 23.28 24.35 0.88
C ILE A 385 23.57 24.68 -0.59
N ARG A 386 22.59 25.27 -1.31
CA ARG A 386 22.72 25.73 -2.70
C ARG A 386 23.58 26.99 -2.85
N ASN A 387 23.56 27.91 -1.88
CA ASN A 387 24.08 29.28 -2.05
C ASN A 387 25.36 29.63 -1.25
N GLY A 388 25.93 28.74 -0.43
CA GLY A 388 27.17 29.01 0.30
C GLY A 388 28.04 27.76 0.41
N SER A 389 29.27 27.76 -0.11
CA SER A 389 30.44 28.16 0.68
C SER A 389 30.30 27.75 2.14
N ILE A 390 31.05 26.72 2.54
CA ILE A 390 31.27 26.38 3.94
C ILE A 390 31.94 27.58 4.62
N ARG A 391 31.15 28.56 5.05
CA ARG A 391 31.52 29.40 6.18
C ARG A 391 31.00 28.70 7.40
N SER A 392 31.95 28.06 8.09
CA SER A 392 31.89 27.65 9.49
C SER A 392 30.69 28.25 10.22
N ILE A 393 29.71 27.41 10.54
CA ILE A 393 28.84 27.69 11.67
C ILE A 393 29.77 27.70 12.88
N SER A 394 30.13 28.91 13.30
CA SER A 394 30.87 29.20 14.52
C SER A 394 30.11 28.54 15.67
N THR A 395 30.67 27.44 16.15
CA THR A 395 30.27 26.89 17.43
C THR A 395 30.78 27.81 18.54
N LYS A 396 29.84 28.29 19.36
CA LYS A 396 29.97 28.64 20.80
C LYS A 396 30.46 30.07 21.17
N PRO A 397 30.23 30.56 22.41
CA PRO A 397 29.90 29.78 23.64
C PRO A 397 28.88 30.39 24.65
N ASN A 398 28.57 29.55 25.65
CA ASN A 398 28.13 29.85 27.03
C ASN A 398 26.63 29.85 27.36
N HIS A 399 26.14 28.67 27.76
CA HIS A 399 25.52 28.57 29.08
C HIS A 399 26.35 27.60 29.93
N VAL A 400 26.93 28.17 30.99
CA VAL A 400 27.56 27.47 32.11
C VAL A 400 26.44 26.75 32.86
N PHE A 401 26.47 25.42 32.88
CA PHE A 401 25.88 24.66 33.99
C PHE A 401 27.03 24.06 34.78
N SER A 402 27.20 24.61 35.98
CA SER A 402 28.13 24.17 37.00
C SER A 402 27.90 22.69 37.33
N ARG A 403 28.97 21.91 37.26
CA ARG A 403 29.10 20.63 37.95
C ARG A 403 29.76 20.90 39.31
N GLU A 404 28.96 20.92 40.36
CA GLU A 404 29.35 20.54 41.72
C GLU A 404 28.35 19.45 42.12
N ALA A 405 28.74 18.18 42.07
CA ALA A 405 29.35 17.44 43.17
C ALA A 405 28.41 17.32 44.38
N PHE A 406 27.71 16.19 44.48
CA PHE A 406 27.57 15.46 45.72
C PHE A 406 27.46 13.96 45.41
N CYS A 407 28.48 13.22 45.87
CA CYS A 407 28.37 11.81 46.18
C CYS A 407 27.67 11.67 47.54
N GLU A 408 26.66 10.83 47.62
CA GLU A 408 26.58 9.64 48.50
C GLU A 408 25.46 8.72 48.02
#